data_AF-A0A9D1PNM9-F1
#
_entry.id   AF-A0A9D1PNM9-F1
#
_cell.length_a   1.000
_cell.length_b   1.000
_cell.length_c   1.000
_cell.angle_alpha   90.00
_cell.angle_beta   90.00
_cell.angle_gamma   90.00
#
_symmetry.space_group_name_H-M   'P 1'
#
loop_
_entity.id
_entity.type
_entity.pdbx_description
1 polymer ?
#
loop_
_entity_poly.entity_id
_entity_poly.type
_entity_poly.pdbx_seq_one_letter_code
_entity_poly.pdbx_strand_id
1 'polypeptide(L)'
;MKIYSVVRIIFAFFLMVLAFPYILQIETMLQAIFWTIWALFFFSIVGGNLAILLHVTPVPVMEQQIPGKMEQRRHKRVQQR
;
A
#
# COMPACT_ATOMS: atom_id res chain seq x y z
N MET A 1 -4.02 -6.66 -5.79
CA MET A 1 -3.37 -5.39 -5.39
C MET A 1 -3.16 -5.27 -3.87
N LYS A 2 -4.17 -5.49 -3.01
CA LYS A 2 -4.09 -5.28 -1.54
C LYS A 2 -3.01 -6.11 -0.81
N ILE A 3 -2.81 -7.37 -1.19
CA ILE A 3 -1.77 -8.24 -0.61
C ILE A 3 -0.38 -7.65 -0.83
N TYR A 4 -0.12 -7.07 -2.01
CA TYR A 4 1.17 -6.44 -2.31
C TYR A 4 1.43 -5.20 -1.45
N SER A 5 0.40 -4.44 -1.07
CA SER A 5 0.54 -3.30 -0.14
C SER A 5 0.96 -3.77 1.25
N VAL A 6 0.39 -4.87 1.75
CA VAL A 6 0.78 -5.45 3.05
C VAL A 6 2.23 -5.95 3.00
N VAL A 7 2.62 -6.66 1.95
CA VAL A 7 4.00 -7.12 1.76
C VAL A 7 4.98 -5.94 1.72
N ARG A 8 4.63 -4.84 1.05
CA ARG A 8 5.45 -3.61 1.02
C ARG A 8 5.61 -2.99 2.40
N ILE A 9 4.55 -2.95 3.21
CA ILE A 9 4.60 -2.42 4.58
C ILE A 9 5.51 -3.30 5.44
N ILE A 10 5.32 -4.61 5.42
CA ILE A 10 6.16 -5.57 6.19
C ILE A 10 7.63 -5.45 5.76
N PHE A 11 7.90 -5.38 4.46
CA PHE A 11 9.24 -5.21 3.94
C PHE A 11 9.87 -3.88 4.36
N ALA A 12 9.11 -2.79 4.35
CA ALA A 12 9.59 -1.50 4.84
C ALA A 12 9.96 -1.60 6.34
N PHE A 13 9.10 -2.19 7.18
CA PHE A 13 9.39 -2.37 8.60
C PHE A 13 10.61 -3.27 8.82
N PHE A 14 10.79 -4.30 7.99
CA PHE A 14 11.98 -5.14 8.03
C PHE A 14 13.26 -4.32 7.81
N LEU A 15 13.29 -3.45 6.80
CA LEU A 15 14.42 -2.54 6.56
C LEU A 15 14.60 -1.53 7.72
N MET A 16 13.50 -1.09 8.34
CA MET A 16 13.52 -0.19 9.51
C MET A 16 14.25 -0.79 10.70
N VAL A 17 13.98 -2.06 10.99
CA VAL A 17 14.62 -2.79 12.10
C VAL A 17 16.12 -2.93 11.85
N LEU A 18 16.53 -3.20 10.62
CA LEU A 18 17.96 -3.29 10.26
C LEU A 18 18.68 -1.95 10.40
N ALA A 19 17.99 -0.85 10.11
CA ALA A 19 18.55 0.49 10.23
C ALA A 19 18.64 1.00 11.68
N PHE A 20 17.76 0.54 12.57
CA PHE A 20 17.65 1.00 13.95
C PHE A 20 18.98 1.04 14.76
N PRO A 21 19.85 0.00 14.74
CA PRO A 21 21.12 0.07 15.48
C PRO A 21 22.05 1.19 15.02
N TYR A 22 21.97 1.61 13.76
CA TYR A 22 22.80 2.68 13.21
C TYR A 22 22.32 4.08 13.62
N ILE A 23 21.05 4.22 14.01
CA ILE A 23 20.49 5.46 14.58
C ILE A 23 21.05 5.70 15.99
N LEU A 24 21.40 4.64 16.72
CA LEU A 24 21.99 4.76 18.06
C LEU A 24 23.46 5.22 18.04
N GLN A 25 24.11 5.13 16.88
CA GLN A 25 25.53 5.51 16.67
C GLN A 25 25.67 6.87 15.96
N ILE A 26 24.71 7.77 16.14
CA ILE A 26 24.78 9.11 15.55
C ILE A 26 25.83 9.93 16.31
N GLU A 27 26.96 10.16 15.66
CA GLU A 27 28.05 10.98 16.19
C GLU A 27 28.14 12.34 15.48
N THR A 28 27.57 12.44 14.27
CA THR A 28 27.68 13.65 13.45
C THR A 28 26.33 14.25 13.11
N MET A 29 26.29 15.58 12.96
CA MET A 29 25.09 16.31 12.51
C MET A 29 24.61 15.83 11.14
N LEU A 30 25.53 15.44 10.26
CA LEU A 30 25.20 14.91 8.94
C LEU A 30 24.42 13.58 9.03
N GLN A 31 24.86 12.67 9.92
CA GLN A 31 24.14 11.42 10.19
C GLN A 31 22.75 11.72 10.77
N ALA A 32 22.63 12.68 11.69
CA ALA A 32 21.34 13.06 12.27
C ALA A 32 20.33 13.54 11.19
N ILE A 33 20.78 14.39 10.27
CA ILE A 33 19.95 14.89 9.16
C ILE A 33 19.57 13.74 8.22
N PHE A 34 20.54 12.89 7.87
CA PHE A 34 20.30 11.72 7.02
C PHE A 34 19.22 10.81 7.60
N TRP A 35 19.35 10.43 8.87
CA TRP A 35 18.38 9.55 9.54
C TRP A 35 17.00 10.19 9.69
N THR A 36 16.94 11.51 9.90
CA THR A 36 15.66 12.25 9.96
C THR A 36 14.93 12.23 8.62
N ILE A 37 15.64 12.56 7.52
CA ILE A 37 15.07 12.53 6.17
C ILE A 37 14.65 11.11 5.80
N TRP A 38 15.49 10.13 6.15
CA TRP A 38 15.22 8.73 5.91
C TRP A 38 13.98 8.23 6.66
N ALA A 39 13.80 8.63 7.92
CA ALA A 39 12.60 8.32 8.70
C ALA A 39 11.33 8.96 8.09
N LEU A 40 11.40 10.23 7.66
CA LEU A 40 10.28 10.90 6.98
C LEU A 40 9.89 10.17 5.69
N PHE A 41 10.88 9.75 4.89
CA PHE A 41 10.64 8.97 3.68
C PHE A 41 9.97 7.63 3.98
N PHE A 42 10.46 6.91 5.00
CA PHE A 42 9.83 5.68 5.47
C PHE A 42 8.36 5.89 5.87
N PHE A 43 8.06 6.93 6.66
CA PHE A 43 6.70 7.27 7.06
C PHE A 43 5.81 7.59 5.86
N SER A 44 6.33 8.29 4.84
CA SER A 44 5.57 8.58 3.62
C SER A 44 5.21 7.30 2.86
N ILE A 45 6.13 6.33 2.76
CA ILE A 45 5.87 5.04 2.10
C ILE A 45 4.83 4.25 2.89
N VAL A 46 5.02 4.09 4.21
CA VAL A 46 4.09 3.34 5.05
C VAL A 46 2.72 4.01 5.03
N GLY A 47 2.65 5.33 5.21
CA GLY A 47 1.41 6.10 5.21
C GLY A 47 0.64 6.00 3.89
N GLY A 48 1.31 6.11 2.74
CA GLY A 48 0.68 5.97 1.43
C GLY A 48 0.12 4.56 1.19
N ASN A 49 0.86 3.51 1.58
CA ASN A 49 0.39 2.13 1.46
C ASN A 49 -0.73 1.82 2.47
N LEU A 50 -0.67 2.40 3.66
CA LEU A 50 -1.70 2.25 4.70
C LEU A 50 -3.00 2.96 4.30
N ALA A 51 -2.93 4.13 3.67
CA ALA A 51 -4.10 4.86 3.16
C ALA A 51 -4.87 4.05 2.09
N ILE A 52 -4.14 3.35 1.21
CA ILE A 52 -4.72 2.42 0.23
C ILE A 52 -5.39 1.22 0.94
N LEU A 53 -4.75 0.68 1.98
CA LEU A 53 -5.29 -0.45 2.73
C LEU A 53 -6.56 -0.10 3.51
N LEU A 54 -6.57 1.10 4.12
CA LEU A 54 -7.70 1.65 4.89
C LEU A 54 -8.86 2.12 4.00
N HIS A 55 -8.79 2.01 2.67
CA HIS A 55 -9.79 2.54 1.74
C HIS A 55 -10.12 4.02 1.97
N VAL A 56 -9.14 4.82 2.40
CA VAL A 56 -9.32 6.28 2.53
C VAL A 56 -9.65 6.89 1.16
N THR A 57 -9.22 6.24 0.08
CA THR A 57 -9.69 6.47 -1.28
C THR A 57 -10.76 5.44 -1.67
N PRO A 58 -11.98 5.87 -2.05
CA PRO A 58 -12.98 4.94 -2.58
C PRO A 58 -12.42 4.32 -3.86
N VAL A 59 -12.36 2.99 -3.90
CA VAL A 59 -11.99 2.24 -5.11
C VAL A 59 -13.05 2.57 -6.17
N PRO A 60 -12.69 3.18 -7.31
CA PRO A 60 -13.66 3.47 -8.34
C PRO A 60 -14.32 2.18 -8.80
N VAL A 61 -15.66 2.18 -8.80
CA VAL A 61 -16.59 1.05 -9.05
C VAL A 61 -16.34 0.29 -10.37
N MET A 62 -15.46 0.81 -11.24
CA MET A 62 -15.17 0.24 -12.56
C MET A 62 -14.40 -1.10 -12.51
N GLU A 63 -13.59 -1.36 -11.48
CA GLU A 63 -12.87 -2.66 -11.33
C GLU A 63 -13.67 -3.72 -10.55
N GLN A 64 -14.81 -3.35 -9.96
CA GLN A 64 -15.77 -4.30 -9.36
C GLN A 64 -16.80 -4.76 -10.38
N GLN A 65 -16.40 -5.03 -11.63
CA GLN A 65 -17.26 -5.76 -12.55
C GLN A 65 -17.38 -7.19 -12.05
N ILE A 66 -18.36 -7.41 -11.16
CA ILE A 66 -18.86 -8.69 -10.72
C ILE A 66 -19.09 -9.53 -11.99
N PRO A 67 -18.27 -10.56 -12.27
CA PRO A 67 -18.36 -11.31 -13.53
C PRO A 67 -19.74 -11.93 -13.74
N GLY A 68 -20.51 -12.15 -12.66
CA GLY A 68 -21.86 -12.70 -12.70
C GLY A 68 -22.96 -11.77 -13.26
N LYS A 69 -22.79 -10.42 -13.27
CA LYS A 69 -23.90 -9.51 -13.68
C LYS A 69 -24.06 -9.42 -15.19
N MET A 70 -22.98 -9.61 -15.96
CA MET A 70 -23.02 -9.61 -17.43
C MET A 70 -23.55 -10.93 -17.99
N GLU A 71 -23.26 -12.05 -17.34
CA GLU A 71 -23.77 -13.38 -17.70
C GLU A 71 -25.28 -13.49 -17.48
N GLN A 72 -25.79 -12.90 -16.39
CA GLN A 72 -27.23 -12.80 -16.13
C GLN A 72 -27.99 -11.96 -17.19
N ARG A 73 -27.36 -10.90 -17.72
CA ARG A 73 -27.93 -10.11 -18.83
C ARG A 73 -27.85 -10.85 -20.17
N ARG A 74 -26.88 -11.74 -20.35
CA ARG A 74 -26.79 -12.60 -21.55
C ARG A 74 -27.90 -13.65 -21.55
N HIS A 75 -28.09 -14.36 -20.44
CA HIS A 75 -29.16 -15.36 -20.32
C HIS A 75 -30.55 -14.75 -20.48
N LYS A 76 -30.83 -13.58 -19.90
CA LYS A 76 -32.13 -12.89 -20.12
C LYS A 76 -32.39 -12.52 -21.57
N ARG A 77 -31.35 -12.18 -22.35
CA ARG A 77 -31.49 -11.83 -23.77
C ARG A 77 -31.65 -13.04 -24.69
N VAL A 78 -31.10 -14.19 -24.29
CA VAL A 78 -31.27 -15.45 -25.02
C VAL A 78 -32.65 -16.07 -24.74
N GLN A 79 -33.21 -15.84 -23.55
CA GLN A 79 -34.54 -16.37 -23.17
C GLN A 79 -35.72 -15.52 -23.68
N GLN A 80 -35.45 -14.37 -24.32
CA GLN A 80 -36.45 -13.45 -24.89
C GLN A 80 -36.49 -13.45 -26.42
N ARG A 81 -35.76 -14.37 -27.08
CA ARG A 81 -35.90 -14.68 -28.51
C ARG A 81 -36.50 -16.07 -28.66
#